data_AF-A0AAI8BD08-F1
#
_entry.id   AF-A0AAI8BD08-F1
#
_cell.length_a   1.000
_cell.length_b   1.000
_cell.length_c   1.000
_cell.angle_alpha   90.00
_cell.angle_beta   90.00
_cell.angle_gamma   90.00
#
_symmetry.space_group_name_H-M   'P 1'
#
loop_
_entity.id
_entity.type
_entity.pdbx_description
1 polymer ?
#
loop_
_entity_poly.entity_id
_entity_poly.type
_entity_poly.pdbx_seq_one_letter_code
_entity_poly.pdbx_strand_id
1 'polypeptide(L)'
;MLPQKISSLQPSISTTGSEVSLVETQQIEHQPHPVSQPTAASLDKLQSMRRKPPRRLQVGLTLDIAKMRQKEAESLDRLRHVSNGSTHFHGSRSGSLITFHPSTNAEIRGSLLPMGTLLAHKAAVYSGERGYSLEDNAFNVHHLSVVGEENFDQAVRYATDTRYASSSPIRSRPPVSISFGARGSSDKAKQLNEAAAAKLDELGADSMMTHFVNANFPLIYGLQPSRDEVVGVSSSVPGECGIRGGCDCSQISVVFVPDEEVPSVKAYLGECGFQISVESLSSVKTG
;
A
#
# COMPACT_ATOMS: atom_id res chain seq x y z
N MET A 1 -38.84 33.69 21.61
CA MET A 1 -40.00 33.69 20.70
C MET A 1 -39.58 33.14 19.34
N LEU A 2 -40.00 31.92 19.04
CA LEU A 2 -40.25 31.41 17.68
C LEU A 2 -41.48 32.16 17.09
N PRO A 3 -41.86 32.06 15.78
CA PRO A 3 -41.70 30.87 14.93
C PRO A 3 -41.48 31.04 13.39
N GLN A 4 -41.05 29.91 12.80
CA GLN A 4 -41.50 29.26 11.55
C GLN A 4 -41.31 29.93 10.17
N LYS A 5 -40.68 29.18 9.24
CA LYS A 5 -41.47 28.42 8.23
C LYS A 5 -40.68 27.25 7.61
N ILE A 6 -41.29 26.07 7.75
CA ILE A 6 -41.01 24.84 7.03
C ILE A 6 -41.82 24.89 5.73
N SER A 7 -41.27 24.42 4.61
CA SER A 7 -42.10 23.89 3.52
C SER A 7 -41.41 22.69 2.85
N SER A 8 -42.04 21.55 3.06
CA SER A 8 -41.96 20.32 2.28
C SER A 8 -42.43 20.52 0.84
N LEU A 9 -41.88 19.76 -0.12
CA LEU A 9 -42.65 18.88 -1.02
C LEU A 9 -41.70 18.08 -1.95
N GLN A 10 -42.08 16.83 -2.13
CA GLN A 10 -41.42 15.74 -2.85
C GLN A 10 -41.97 15.62 -4.31
N PRO A 11 -41.57 14.62 -5.13
CA PRO A 11 -41.27 14.78 -6.56
C PRO A 11 -42.45 14.57 -7.51
N SER A 12 -42.34 15.12 -8.71
CA SER A 12 -43.25 14.88 -9.83
C SER A 12 -42.74 13.73 -10.72
N ILE A 13 -43.48 12.62 -10.68
CA ILE A 13 -43.50 11.56 -11.69
C ILE A 13 -44.52 12.01 -12.75
N SER A 14 -44.16 11.92 -14.04
CA SER A 14 -45.08 12.08 -15.17
C SER A 14 -45.07 10.81 -16.00
N THR A 15 -46.22 10.16 -16.02
CA THR A 15 -46.56 8.97 -16.82
C THR A 15 -47.80 9.31 -17.64
N THR A 16 -47.73 9.16 -18.97
CA THR A 16 -48.87 9.07 -19.91
C THR A 16 -48.36 8.17 -21.05
N GLY A 17 -48.80 6.91 -21.22
CA GLY A 17 -50.09 6.45 -21.78
C GLY A 17 -49.80 5.85 -23.17
N SER A 18 -49.60 4.53 -23.31
CA SER A 18 -50.59 3.47 -23.67
C SER A 18 -51.31 3.65 -25.02
N GLU A 19 -51.04 2.75 -25.98
CA GLU A 19 -52.06 1.98 -26.72
C GLU A 19 -51.45 0.82 -27.55
N VAL A 20 -52.32 -0.14 -27.90
CA VAL A 20 -52.12 -1.59 -28.10
C VAL A 20 -52.37 -2.00 -29.57
N SER A 21 -51.73 -3.07 -30.07
CA SER A 21 -52.27 -4.05 -31.07
C SER A 21 -51.23 -5.18 -31.31
N LEU A 22 -51.44 -6.43 -30.85
CA LEU A 22 -51.88 -7.66 -31.57
C LEU A 22 -50.89 -8.15 -32.67
N VAL A 23 -50.54 -9.42 -32.94
CA VAL A 23 -50.96 -10.79 -32.53
C VAL A 23 -50.00 -11.82 -33.17
N GLU A 24 -49.85 -12.99 -32.52
CA GLU A 24 -49.45 -14.36 -32.97
C GLU A 24 -48.49 -14.61 -34.14
N THR A 25 -47.53 -15.54 -33.96
CA THR A 25 -47.66 -16.91 -34.54
C THR A 25 -46.70 -17.94 -33.91
N GLN A 26 -47.13 -19.19 -34.04
CA GLN A 26 -46.78 -20.40 -33.30
C GLN A 26 -45.58 -21.21 -33.86
N GLN A 27 -45.12 -22.16 -33.04
CA GLN A 27 -44.35 -23.38 -33.35
C GLN A 27 -45.02 -24.22 -34.48
N ILE A 28 -44.39 -25.13 -35.23
CA ILE A 28 -44.07 -26.54 -34.85
C ILE A 28 -43.42 -27.27 -36.07
N GLU A 29 -42.50 -28.20 -35.77
CA GLU A 29 -41.98 -29.42 -36.46
C GLU A 29 -41.72 -29.50 -37.98
N HIS A 30 -40.56 -30.12 -38.33
CA HIS A 30 -40.53 -31.22 -39.30
C HIS A 30 -39.39 -32.23 -39.07
N GLN A 31 -39.73 -33.48 -39.40
CA GLN A 31 -39.09 -34.79 -39.20
C GLN A 31 -37.95 -35.13 -40.22
N PRO A 32 -37.28 -36.33 -40.13
CA PRO A 32 -35.90 -36.53 -40.59
C PRO A 32 -35.69 -37.30 -41.93
N HIS A 33 -34.43 -37.19 -42.43
CA HIS A 33 -33.64 -38.04 -43.36
C HIS A 33 -34.03 -38.11 -44.87
N PRO A 34 -33.04 -38.15 -45.79
CA PRO A 34 -32.28 -39.38 -46.06
C PRO A 34 -30.75 -39.23 -46.20
N VAL A 35 -30.10 -40.38 -45.98
CA VAL A 35 -28.68 -40.68 -46.20
C VAL A 35 -28.39 -40.75 -47.70
N SER A 36 -27.35 -40.03 -48.15
CA SER A 36 -26.74 -40.21 -49.47
C SER A 36 -25.24 -40.44 -49.28
N GLN A 37 -24.79 -41.64 -49.69
CA GLN A 37 -23.39 -42.09 -49.67
C GLN A 37 -22.52 -41.27 -50.63
N PRO A 38 -21.28 -40.90 -50.26
CA PRO A 38 -20.29 -40.45 -51.23
C PRO A 38 -19.57 -41.67 -51.85
N THR A 39 -19.62 -41.75 -53.17
CA THR A 39 -18.95 -42.75 -54.02
C THR A 39 -17.43 -42.55 -54.04
N ALA A 40 -16.72 -43.67 -54.27
CA ALA A 40 -15.27 -43.87 -54.14
C ALA A 40 -14.38 -43.16 -55.19
N ALA A 41 -14.70 -41.92 -55.59
CA ALA A 41 -13.99 -41.20 -56.64
C ALA A 41 -13.60 -39.75 -56.27
N SER A 42 -13.37 -39.47 -54.98
CA SER A 42 -12.89 -38.15 -54.54
C SER A 42 -11.67 -38.21 -53.59
N LEU A 43 -10.98 -39.36 -53.52
CA LEU A 43 -9.90 -39.60 -52.56
C LEU A 43 -8.47 -39.44 -53.11
N ASP A 44 -8.30 -39.02 -54.37
CA ASP A 44 -6.96 -38.97 -55.01
C ASP A 44 -6.49 -37.58 -55.51
N LYS A 45 -7.15 -36.49 -55.11
CA LYS A 45 -6.71 -35.11 -55.46
C LYS A 45 -6.36 -34.23 -54.26
N LEU A 46 -5.80 -34.82 -53.20
CA LEU A 46 -5.16 -34.08 -52.10
C LEU A 46 -3.74 -34.60 -51.78
N GLN A 47 -3.09 -35.25 -52.75
CA GLN A 47 -1.65 -35.50 -52.72
C GLN A 47 -0.90 -34.36 -53.43
N SER A 48 -0.63 -33.25 -52.74
CA SER A 48 0.57 -32.42 -52.97
C SER A 48 0.65 -31.22 -52.03
N MET A 49 0.58 -31.43 -50.72
CA MET A 49 1.20 -30.48 -49.79
C MET A 49 2.11 -31.24 -48.84
N ARG A 50 3.39 -31.30 -49.20
CA ARG A 50 4.50 -31.65 -48.29
C ARG A 50 4.43 -30.72 -47.07
N ARG A 51 3.82 -31.19 -45.98
CA ARG A 51 3.88 -30.54 -44.68
C ARG A 51 5.33 -30.62 -44.19
N LYS A 52 6.02 -29.47 -44.14
CA LYS A 52 7.28 -29.34 -43.38
C LYS A 52 6.99 -29.68 -41.92
N PRO A 53 7.86 -30.42 -41.22
CA PRO A 53 7.66 -30.68 -39.80
C PRO A 53 7.65 -29.33 -39.05
N PRO A 54 6.77 -29.15 -38.06
CA PRO A 54 6.79 -27.94 -37.25
C PRO A 54 8.16 -27.88 -36.56
N ARG A 55 8.96 -26.85 -36.88
CA ARG A 55 10.09 -26.48 -36.03
C ARG A 55 9.49 -26.21 -34.65
N ARG A 56 9.76 -27.10 -33.69
CA ARG A 56 9.64 -26.77 -32.28
C ARG A 56 10.54 -25.56 -32.05
N LEU A 57 9.95 -24.37 -32.04
CA LEU A 57 10.51 -23.23 -31.33
C LEU A 57 10.50 -23.66 -29.86
N GLN A 58 11.59 -24.28 -29.40
CA GLN A 58 11.97 -24.19 -28.00
C GLN A 58 12.25 -22.71 -27.78
N VAL A 59 11.19 -21.96 -27.44
CA VAL A 59 11.35 -20.69 -26.74
C VAL A 59 12.12 -21.06 -25.48
N GLY A 60 13.38 -20.62 -25.42
CA GLY A 60 14.28 -20.86 -24.30
C GLY A 60 13.76 -20.17 -23.05
N LEU A 61 12.75 -20.75 -22.43
CA LEU A 61 12.32 -20.50 -21.05
C LEU A 61 13.09 -21.44 -20.12
N THR A 62 14.38 -21.63 -20.35
CA THR A 62 15.29 -21.85 -19.22
C THR A 62 15.38 -20.50 -18.52
N LEU A 63 14.43 -20.25 -17.61
CA LEU A 63 14.59 -19.27 -16.56
C LEU A 63 15.97 -19.54 -15.97
N ASP A 64 16.90 -18.61 -16.16
CA ASP A 64 18.27 -18.75 -15.69
C ASP A 64 18.26 -18.50 -14.18
N ILE A 65 17.78 -19.51 -13.44
CA ILE A 65 17.60 -19.48 -11.98
C ILE A 65 18.92 -19.09 -11.31
N ALA A 66 20.06 -19.47 -11.89
CA ALA A 66 21.37 -19.08 -11.39
C ALA A 66 21.60 -17.57 -11.53
N LYS A 67 21.33 -16.98 -12.70
CA LYS A 67 21.41 -15.52 -12.88
C LYS A 67 20.42 -14.75 -12.01
N MET A 68 19.21 -15.28 -11.78
CA MET A 68 18.23 -14.65 -10.88
C MET A 68 18.74 -14.65 -9.43
N ARG A 69 19.19 -15.80 -8.92
CA ARG A 69 19.77 -15.91 -7.57
C ARG A 69 21.00 -15.04 -7.39
N GLN A 70 21.84 -14.92 -8.42
CA GLN A 70 23.00 -14.04 -8.39
C GLN A 70 22.57 -12.57 -8.27
N LYS A 71 21.58 -12.14 -9.06
CA LYS A 71 21.03 -10.78 -8.95
C LYS A 71 20.46 -10.51 -7.56
N GLU A 72 19.68 -11.44 -7.00
CA GLU A 72 19.13 -11.34 -5.64
C GLU A 72 20.24 -11.22 -4.59
N ALA A 73 21.31 -12.01 -4.69
CA ALA A 73 22.45 -11.92 -3.78
C ALA A 73 23.17 -10.57 -3.89
N GLU A 74 23.41 -10.09 -5.10
CA GLU A 74 24.00 -8.76 -5.33
C GLU A 74 23.11 -7.62 -4.81
N SER A 75 21.78 -7.76 -4.92
CA SER A 75 20.82 -6.81 -4.33
C SER A 75 20.94 -6.73 -2.83
N LEU A 76 21.02 -7.89 -2.19
CA LEU A 76 21.06 -8.02 -0.75
C LEU A 76 22.41 -7.56 -0.17
N ASP A 77 23.52 -7.82 -0.88
CA ASP A 77 24.84 -7.29 -0.51
C ASP A 77 24.89 -5.76 -0.61
N ARG A 78 24.28 -5.17 -1.66
CA ARG A 78 24.13 -3.72 -1.76
C ARG A 78 23.34 -3.16 -0.59
N LEU A 79 22.18 -3.74 -0.29
CA LEU A 79 21.35 -3.34 0.85
C LEU A 79 22.15 -3.37 2.16
N ARG A 80 22.87 -4.46 2.44
CA ARG A 80 23.71 -4.59 3.64
C ARG A 80 24.80 -3.53 3.73
N HIS A 81 25.38 -3.15 2.60
CA HIS A 81 26.43 -2.13 2.58
C HIS A 81 25.91 -0.74 2.97
N VAL A 82 24.73 -0.36 2.48
CA VAL A 82 24.17 0.99 2.68
C VAL A 82 23.21 1.08 3.87
N SER A 83 22.75 -0.05 4.40
CA SER A 83 21.75 -0.10 5.47
C SER A 83 22.30 0.17 6.88
N ASN A 84 23.61 0.38 7.00
CA ASN A 84 24.28 0.72 8.27
C ASN A 84 23.97 -0.26 9.41
N GLY A 85 23.92 -1.57 9.10
CA GLY A 85 23.64 -2.62 10.10
C GLY A 85 22.16 -2.86 10.40
N SER A 86 21.25 -2.21 9.67
CA SER A 86 19.81 -2.50 9.77
C SER A 86 19.52 -3.94 9.39
N THR A 87 18.65 -4.58 10.15
CA THR A 87 18.21 -5.96 9.91
C THR A 87 16.73 -6.05 9.56
N HIS A 88 15.97 -4.99 9.86
CA HIS A 88 14.54 -4.91 9.64
C HIS A 88 14.20 -3.59 8.96
N PHE A 89 13.15 -3.58 8.14
CA PHE A 89 12.77 -2.42 7.34
C PHE A 89 11.29 -2.11 7.49
N HIS A 90 10.99 -0.84 7.75
CA HIS A 90 9.63 -0.32 7.85
C HIS A 90 9.35 0.65 6.69
N GLY A 91 8.35 0.35 5.88
CA GLY A 91 7.89 1.25 4.83
C GLY A 91 6.93 2.32 5.36
N SER A 92 7.10 3.56 4.92
CA SER A 92 6.29 4.70 5.35
C SER A 92 6.23 5.79 4.28
N ARG A 93 5.65 6.94 4.62
CA ARG A 93 5.69 8.18 3.83
C ARG A 93 6.46 9.27 4.55
N SER A 94 6.97 10.22 3.78
CA SER A 94 7.62 11.45 4.23
C SER A 94 6.89 12.20 5.35
N GLY A 95 5.55 12.14 5.38
CA GLY A 95 4.77 12.70 6.49
C GLY A 95 5.16 12.15 7.88
N SER A 96 5.71 10.94 7.97
CA SER A 96 6.18 10.35 9.24
C SER A 96 7.44 11.01 9.82
N LEU A 97 8.19 11.78 9.01
CA LEU A 97 9.38 12.53 9.48
C LEU A 97 9.05 13.55 10.57
N ILE A 98 7.79 13.93 10.67
CA ILE A 98 7.26 14.77 11.76
C ILE A 98 7.58 14.21 13.16
N THR A 99 7.79 12.90 13.32
CA THR A 99 8.22 12.33 14.61
C THR A 99 9.51 12.99 15.12
N PHE A 100 10.39 13.45 14.24
CA PHE A 100 11.65 14.13 14.58
C PHE A 100 11.47 15.62 14.86
N HIS A 101 10.34 16.21 14.44
CA HIS A 101 10.09 17.64 14.56
C HIS A 101 10.11 18.12 16.02
N PRO A 102 10.62 19.33 16.33
CA PRO A 102 10.62 19.87 17.70
C PRO A 102 9.23 20.01 18.35
N SER A 103 8.16 20.08 17.54
CA SER A 103 6.78 20.17 18.05
C SER A 103 6.19 18.81 18.42
N THR A 104 6.89 17.70 18.18
CA THR A 104 6.50 16.37 18.66
C THR A 104 6.78 16.24 20.14
N ASN A 105 5.90 15.55 20.87
CA ASN A 105 6.05 15.32 22.30
C ASN A 105 7.43 14.68 22.57
N ALA A 106 8.19 15.29 23.49
CA ALA A 106 9.55 14.89 23.83
C ALA A 106 9.69 13.41 24.22
N GLU A 107 8.65 12.82 24.83
CA GLU A 107 8.65 11.40 25.24
C GLU A 107 8.71 10.42 24.06
N ILE A 108 8.22 10.82 22.90
CA ILE A 108 8.10 9.96 21.72
C ILE A 108 8.89 10.50 20.51
N ARG A 109 9.57 11.62 20.68
CA ARG A 109 10.24 12.35 19.60
C ARG A 109 11.36 11.51 19.00
N GLY A 110 11.33 11.36 17.68
CA GLY A 110 12.29 10.59 16.89
C GLY A 110 12.08 9.08 16.94
N SER A 111 11.00 8.61 17.56
CA SER A 111 10.68 7.19 17.67
C SER A 111 9.64 6.77 16.63
N LEU A 112 9.68 5.49 16.24
CA LEU A 112 8.69 4.84 15.39
C LEU A 112 7.86 3.90 16.25
N LEU A 113 6.66 4.33 16.62
CA LEU A 113 5.86 3.65 17.63
C LEU A 113 4.60 3.01 17.03
N PRO A 114 4.09 1.93 17.66
CA PRO A 114 2.80 1.36 17.33
C PRO A 114 1.67 2.38 17.46
N MET A 115 0.58 2.14 16.74
CA MET A 115 -0.57 3.05 16.71
C MET A 115 -1.20 3.25 18.08
N GLY A 116 -1.26 2.21 18.92
CA GLY A 116 -1.83 2.29 20.26
C GLY A 116 -1.09 3.31 21.13
N THR A 117 0.24 3.26 21.11
CA THR A 117 1.09 4.23 21.81
C THR A 117 0.89 5.63 21.24
N LEU A 118 0.95 5.79 19.92
CA LEU A 118 0.77 7.10 19.30
C LEU A 118 -0.62 7.71 19.58
N LEU A 119 -1.68 6.90 19.63
CA LEU A 119 -3.02 7.35 20.02
C LEU A 119 -3.05 7.84 21.47
N ALA A 120 -2.42 7.10 22.39
CA ALA A 120 -2.34 7.50 23.81
C ALA A 120 -1.65 8.87 23.99
N HIS A 121 -0.65 9.18 23.15
CA HIS A 121 0.03 10.47 23.14
C HIS A 121 -0.62 11.53 22.22
N LYS A 122 -1.80 11.26 21.65
CA LYS A 122 -2.48 12.15 20.66
C LYS A 122 -1.58 12.51 19.46
N ALA A 123 -0.76 11.55 19.04
CA ALA A 123 0.38 11.69 18.15
C ALA A 123 0.31 10.77 16.91
N ALA A 124 -0.81 10.10 16.69
CA ALA A 124 -0.98 9.10 15.64
C ALA A 124 -0.97 9.66 14.19
N VAL A 125 -0.86 10.97 14.07
CA VAL A 125 -0.54 11.67 12.83
C VAL A 125 0.89 11.41 12.35
N TYR A 126 1.76 10.91 13.24
CA TYR A 126 3.18 10.65 13.00
C TYR A 126 3.49 9.22 12.53
N SER A 127 2.48 8.36 12.45
CA SER A 127 2.70 6.94 12.17
C SER A 127 2.83 6.62 10.68
N GLY A 128 3.77 5.74 10.33
CA GLY A 128 3.75 4.99 9.07
C GLY A 128 2.63 3.94 9.01
N GLU A 129 2.05 3.58 10.16
CA GLU A 129 1.07 2.50 10.37
C GLU A 129 -0.40 2.93 10.28
N ARG A 130 -0.72 4.09 9.69
CA ARG A 130 -2.08 4.69 9.71
C ARG A 130 -3.18 3.89 8.97
N GLY A 131 -2.90 2.67 8.52
CA GLY A 131 -3.85 1.74 7.91
C GLY A 131 -4.87 1.14 8.89
N TYR A 132 -5.03 -0.19 8.88
CA TYR A 132 -6.05 -0.94 9.63
C TYR A 132 -5.94 -0.92 11.17
N SER A 133 -5.07 -0.07 11.71
CA SER A 133 -4.66 -0.03 13.11
C SER A 133 -5.68 0.61 14.08
N LEU A 134 -6.89 0.91 13.61
CA LEU A 134 -7.97 1.52 14.42
C LEU A 134 -8.86 0.49 15.13
N GLU A 135 -8.79 -0.78 14.72
CA GLU A 135 -9.47 -1.88 15.39
C GLU A 135 -8.75 -2.23 16.69
N ASP A 136 -9.49 -2.51 17.77
CA ASP A 136 -8.92 -2.76 19.10
C ASP A 136 -7.99 -3.99 19.14
N ASN A 137 -8.18 -4.93 18.22
CA ASN A 137 -7.40 -6.15 18.06
C ASN A 137 -6.38 -6.09 16.92
N ALA A 138 -6.17 -4.92 16.30
CA ALA A 138 -5.19 -4.80 15.22
C ALA A 138 -3.76 -5.03 15.75
N PHE A 139 -2.97 -5.81 15.02
CA PHE A 139 -1.60 -6.18 15.42
C PHE A 139 -0.72 -4.95 15.72
N ASN A 140 -0.89 -3.92 14.89
CA ASN A 140 -0.18 -2.64 14.93
C ASN A 140 -0.66 -1.68 16.03
N VAL A 141 -1.60 -2.11 16.89
CA VAL A 141 -1.86 -1.43 18.17
C VAL A 141 -0.64 -1.54 19.08
N HIS A 142 0.06 -2.68 19.07
CA HIS A 142 1.18 -2.97 19.98
C HIS A 142 2.52 -3.20 19.31
N HIS A 143 2.54 -3.30 17.97
CA HIS A 143 3.74 -3.63 17.21
C HIS A 143 3.94 -2.66 16.03
N LEU A 144 5.19 -2.38 15.69
CA LEU A 144 5.57 -1.75 14.42
C LEU A 144 5.73 -2.86 13.37
N SER A 145 5.07 -2.77 12.22
CA SER A 145 5.19 -3.76 11.15
C SER A 145 6.48 -3.55 10.37
N VAL A 146 7.25 -4.63 10.24
CA VAL A 146 8.54 -4.61 9.55
C VAL A 146 8.76 -5.89 8.76
N VAL A 147 9.73 -5.87 7.86
CA VAL A 147 10.20 -7.04 7.13
C VAL A 147 11.71 -7.21 7.26
N GLY A 148 12.20 -8.44 7.15
CA GLY A 148 13.64 -8.74 7.11
C GLY A 148 14.33 -8.25 5.83
N GLU A 149 15.67 -8.29 5.82
CA GLU A 149 16.51 -7.88 4.68
C GLU A 149 16.09 -8.55 3.36
N GLU A 150 15.79 -9.85 3.40
CA GLU A 150 15.42 -10.64 2.22
C GLU A 150 14.05 -10.26 1.66
N ASN A 151 13.27 -9.49 2.41
CA ASN A 151 11.94 -9.02 2.03
C ASN A 151 11.87 -7.49 1.92
N PHE A 152 13.00 -6.79 1.79
CA PHE A 152 13.08 -5.32 1.68
C PHE A 152 12.11 -4.71 0.66
N ASP A 153 11.91 -5.38 -0.48
CA ASP A 153 10.95 -4.96 -1.52
C ASP A 153 9.52 -4.83 -0.99
N GLN A 154 9.13 -5.58 0.05
CA GLN A 154 7.83 -5.45 0.67
C GLN A 154 7.69 -4.12 1.44
N ALA A 155 8.76 -3.65 2.11
CA ALA A 155 8.77 -2.32 2.72
C ALA A 155 8.67 -1.21 1.65
N VAL A 156 9.36 -1.37 0.52
CA VAL A 156 9.26 -0.44 -0.62
C VAL A 156 7.84 -0.46 -1.21
N ARG A 157 7.25 -1.64 -1.39
CA ARG A 157 5.86 -1.79 -1.88
C ARG A 157 4.88 -1.13 -0.93
N TYR A 158 5.01 -1.36 0.37
CA TYR A 158 4.17 -0.70 1.37
C TYR A 158 4.30 0.82 1.31
N ALA A 159 5.53 1.33 1.24
CA ALA A 159 5.81 2.75 1.20
C ALA A 159 5.30 3.42 -0.08
N THR A 160 5.23 2.71 -1.21
CA THR A 160 4.84 3.26 -2.52
C THR A 160 3.36 3.09 -2.84
N ASP A 161 2.71 2.08 -2.27
CA ASP A 161 1.29 1.82 -2.49
C ASP A 161 0.42 2.78 -1.67
N THR A 162 -0.25 3.68 -2.37
CA THR A 162 -1.15 4.71 -1.81
C THR A 162 -2.35 4.13 -1.07
N ARG A 163 -2.61 2.81 -1.18
CA ARG A 163 -3.64 2.11 -0.41
C ARG A 163 -3.18 1.78 1.00
N TYR A 164 -1.89 1.70 1.31
CA TYR A 164 -1.43 1.22 2.62
C TYR A 164 -0.82 2.36 3.45
N ALA A 165 0.06 3.16 2.84
CA ALA A 165 0.73 4.27 3.50
C ALA A 165 0.17 5.61 3.01
N SER A 166 -0.86 6.14 3.67
CA SER A 166 -1.46 7.44 3.32
C SER A 166 -1.11 8.50 4.37
N SER A 167 -0.33 9.52 3.98
CA SER A 167 -0.23 10.80 4.68
C SER A 167 -1.32 11.80 4.25
N SER A 168 -2.18 11.48 3.28
CA SER A 168 -3.28 12.36 2.93
C SER A 168 -4.26 12.49 4.11
N PRO A 169 -4.80 13.69 4.40
CA PRO A 169 -6.00 13.77 5.21
C PRO A 169 -7.01 12.86 4.54
N ILE A 170 -7.66 12.00 5.32
CA ILE A 170 -8.65 11.01 4.88
C ILE A 170 -9.85 11.76 4.27
N ARG A 171 -9.69 12.34 3.08
CA ARG A 171 -10.74 13.06 2.35
C ARG A 171 -11.16 12.31 1.10
N SER A 172 -10.43 11.29 0.68
CA SER A 172 -10.69 10.57 -0.58
C SER A 172 -10.72 9.05 -0.45
N ARG A 173 -10.61 8.47 0.75
CA ARG A 173 -10.80 7.03 0.90
C ARG A 173 -12.29 6.73 0.98
N PRO A 174 -12.86 5.93 0.06
CA PRO A 174 -14.11 5.24 0.37
C PRO A 174 -13.81 4.38 1.61
N PRO A 175 -14.72 4.31 2.59
CA PRO A 175 -14.56 3.35 3.67
C PRO A 175 -14.34 1.98 3.03
N VAL A 176 -13.26 1.31 3.42
CA VAL A 176 -13.14 -0.13 3.19
C VAL A 176 -14.44 -0.71 3.70
N SER A 177 -15.15 -1.46 2.83
CA SER A 177 -16.50 -1.98 3.12
C SER A 177 -16.54 -2.51 4.54
N ILE A 178 -17.14 -1.70 5.42
CA ILE A 178 -17.23 -1.99 6.85
C ILE A 178 -18.15 -3.19 6.92
N SER A 179 -17.58 -4.38 7.11
CA SER A 179 -18.36 -5.51 7.59
C SER A 179 -19.01 -5.06 8.89
N PHE A 180 -20.33 -5.19 8.91
CA PHE A 180 -21.25 -4.71 9.93
C PHE A 180 -20.70 -4.85 11.37
N GLY A 181 -20.39 -3.73 12.03
CA GLY A 181 -20.13 -3.73 13.47
C GLY A 181 -19.44 -2.52 14.13
N ALA A 182 -18.59 -1.76 13.44
CA ALA A 182 -17.60 -0.92 14.15
C ALA A 182 -17.95 0.59 14.25
N ARG A 183 -18.87 0.99 15.14
CA ARG A 183 -19.04 2.42 15.51
C ARG A 183 -17.77 3.03 16.17
N GLY A 184 -16.97 2.22 16.87
CA GLY A 184 -15.74 2.70 17.54
C GLY A 184 -14.59 3.05 16.58
N SER A 185 -14.54 2.44 15.40
CA SER A 185 -13.48 2.68 14.40
C SER A 185 -13.68 4.04 13.69
N SER A 186 -14.93 4.45 13.43
CA SER A 186 -15.21 5.76 12.84
C SER A 186 -14.85 6.94 13.74
N ASP A 187 -15.03 6.79 15.05
CA ASP A 187 -14.73 7.86 16.02
C ASP A 187 -13.21 8.06 16.16
N LYS A 188 -12.43 6.97 16.23
CA LYS A 188 -10.96 7.04 16.22
C LYS A 188 -10.42 7.64 14.92
N ALA A 189 -10.97 7.25 13.77
CA ALA A 189 -10.59 7.82 12.48
C ALA A 189 -10.84 9.33 12.41
N LYS A 190 -11.99 9.78 12.92
CA LYS A 190 -12.32 11.21 12.99
C LYS A 190 -11.36 11.97 13.91
N GLN A 191 -11.10 11.45 15.12
CA GLN A 191 -10.15 12.06 16.06
C GLN A 191 -8.74 12.18 15.47
N LEU A 192 -8.29 11.17 14.71
CA LEU A 192 -7.01 11.22 14.01
C LEU A 192 -6.92 12.29 12.94
N ASN A 193 -8.01 12.50 12.20
CA ASN A 193 -8.06 13.55 11.19
C ASN A 193 -8.05 14.94 11.82
N GLU A 194 -8.79 15.13 12.91
CA GLU A 194 -8.79 16.38 13.66
C GLU A 194 -7.42 16.68 14.25
N ALA A 195 -6.75 15.69 14.83
CA ALA A 195 -5.37 15.82 15.30
C ALA A 195 -4.40 16.13 14.15
N ALA A 196 -4.59 15.54 12.97
CA ALA A 196 -3.73 15.78 11.80
C ALA A 196 -3.85 17.22 11.30
N ALA A 197 -5.09 17.70 11.17
CA ALA A 197 -5.38 19.05 10.72
C ALA A 197 -4.83 20.08 11.71
N ALA A 198 -5.10 19.91 13.01
CA ALA A 198 -4.57 20.79 14.04
C ALA A 198 -3.04 20.85 14.02
N LYS A 199 -2.37 19.71 13.82
CA LYS A 199 -0.91 19.67 13.76
C LYS A 199 -0.34 20.37 12.53
N LEU A 200 -0.99 20.24 11.38
CA LEU A 200 -0.60 20.98 10.18
C LEU A 200 -0.75 22.48 10.35
N ASP A 201 -1.83 22.93 11.01
CA ASP A 201 -2.04 24.34 11.32
C ASP A 201 -0.94 24.89 12.25
N GLU A 202 -0.50 24.10 13.23
CA GLU A 202 0.63 24.46 14.12
C GLU A 202 1.97 24.59 13.41
N LEU A 203 2.22 23.76 12.39
CA LEU A 203 3.50 23.76 11.66
C LEU A 203 3.67 24.98 10.75
N GLY A 204 2.58 25.65 10.39
CA GLY A 204 2.59 26.76 9.45
C GLY A 204 2.78 26.32 7.99
N ALA A 205 2.26 27.14 7.06
CA ALA A 205 2.20 26.80 5.64
C ALA A 205 3.58 26.63 4.96
N ASP A 206 4.61 27.32 5.47
CA ASP A 206 5.93 27.41 4.82
C ASP A 206 6.99 26.52 5.50
N SER A 207 6.62 25.60 6.38
CA SER A 207 7.58 24.70 7.02
C SER A 207 8.02 23.56 6.09
N MET A 208 9.27 23.10 6.26
CA MET A 208 9.77 21.89 5.58
C MET A 208 8.88 20.67 5.87
N MET A 209 8.29 20.60 7.06
CA MET A 209 7.37 19.53 7.41
C MET A 209 6.07 19.61 6.60
N THR A 210 5.52 20.81 6.39
CA THR A 210 4.37 21.00 5.51
C THR A 210 4.71 20.58 4.08
N HIS A 211 5.92 20.89 3.60
CA HIS A 211 6.40 20.37 2.31
C HIS A 211 6.42 18.84 2.28
N PHE A 212 7.04 18.16 3.25
CA PHE A 212 7.08 16.69 3.28
C PHE A 212 5.70 16.04 3.36
N VAL A 213 4.78 16.58 4.17
CA VAL A 213 3.41 16.05 4.22
C VAL A 213 2.73 16.16 2.86
N ASN A 214 2.90 17.30 2.16
CA ASN A 214 2.27 17.57 0.87
C ASN A 214 2.93 16.80 -0.29
N ALA A 215 4.26 16.75 -0.32
CA ALA A 215 5.04 16.01 -1.31
C ALA A 215 4.72 14.51 -1.22
N ASN A 216 4.51 14.01 0.01
CA ASN A 216 4.04 12.66 0.27
C ASN A 216 4.87 11.63 -0.51
N PHE A 217 6.20 11.69 -0.49
CA PHE A 217 7.04 10.68 -1.14
C PHE A 217 7.23 9.41 -0.27
N PRO A 218 7.58 8.25 -0.87
CA PRO A 218 7.85 7.02 -0.13
C PRO A 218 9.14 7.13 0.69
N LEU A 219 9.15 6.53 1.87
CA LEU A 219 10.31 6.53 2.75
C LEU A 219 10.42 5.16 3.45
N ILE A 220 11.63 4.65 3.63
CA ILE A 220 11.86 3.36 4.27
C ILE A 220 12.85 3.56 5.41
N TYR A 221 12.48 3.15 6.62
CA TYR A 221 13.37 3.14 7.78
C TYR A 221 14.11 1.81 7.86
N GLY A 222 15.43 1.86 7.98
CA GLY A 222 16.26 0.73 8.36
C GLY A 222 16.46 0.70 9.87
N LEU A 223 16.15 -0.44 10.47
CA LEU A 223 16.00 -0.62 11.91
C LEU A 223 16.92 -1.74 12.42
N GLN A 224 17.42 -1.53 13.64
CA GLN A 224 18.21 -2.49 14.39
C GLN A 224 17.57 -2.76 15.76
N PRO A 225 16.38 -3.41 15.79
CA PRO A 225 15.70 -3.72 17.04
C PRO A 225 16.45 -4.76 17.88
N SER A 226 16.12 -4.82 19.17
CA SER A 226 16.61 -5.89 20.03
C SER A 226 15.93 -7.21 19.64
N ARG A 227 16.66 -8.32 19.73
CA ARG A 227 16.15 -9.63 19.25
C ARG A 227 14.90 -10.10 19.98
N ASP A 228 14.74 -9.72 21.24
CA ASP A 228 13.60 -10.05 22.10
C ASP A 228 12.34 -9.20 21.82
N GLU A 229 12.49 -8.10 21.07
CA GLU A 229 11.37 -7.24 20.66
C GLU A 229 10.69 -7.75 19.39
N VAL A 230 11.39 -8.56 18.58
CA VAL A 230 10.88 -9.09 17.31
C VAL A 230 9.94 -10.26 17.55
N VAL A 231 8.71 -10.14 17.05
CA VAL A 231 7.66 -11.16 17.14
C VAL A 231 7.18 -11.58 15.76
N GLY A 232 7.08 -12.89 15.54
CA GLY A 232 6.46 -13.42 14.33
C GLY A 232 4.97 -13.10 14.28
N VAL A 233 4.45 -12.85 13.07
CA VAL A 233 3.02 -12.63 12.83
C VAL A 233 2.54 -13.52 11.69
N SER A 234 1.28 -13.95 11.76
CA SER A 234 0.63 -14.58 10.61
C SER A 234 0.18 -13.48 9.65
N SER A 235 0.96 -13.23 8.59
CA SER A 235 0.64 -12.22 7.59
C SER A 235 0.64 -12.77 6.16
N SER A 236 -0.14 -12.13 5.29
CA SER A 236 -0.06 -12.29 3.84
C SER A 236 1.14 -11.60 3.20
N VAL A 237 1.84 -10.73 3.94
CA VAL A 237 3.08 -10.08 3.49
C VAL A 237 4.26 -11.02 3.81
N PRO A 238 5.04 -11.45 2.80
CA PRO A 238 6.20 -12.30 3.03
C PRO A 238 7.22 -11.66 3.98
N GLY A 239 7.62 -12.42 5.00
CA GLY A 239 8.64 -11.99 5.96
C GLY A 239 8.21 -10.89 6.93
N GLU A 240 6.92 -10.54 6.96
CA GLU A 240 6.42 -9.58 7.94
C GLU A 240 6.55 -10.13 9.37
N CYS A 241 7.03 -9.27 10.25
CA CYS A 241 7.08 -9.46 11.68
C CYS A 241 6.76 -8.13 12.38
N GLY A 242 6.56 -8.18 13.69
CA GLY A 242 6.34 -6.99 14.50
C GLY A 242 7.52 -6.69 15.39
N ILE A 243 7.80 -5.41 15.62
CA ILE A 243 8.66 -4.96 16.72
C ILE A 243 7.74 -4.49 17.84
N ARG A 244 7.74 -5.22 18.96
CA ARG A 244 6.90 -4.91 20.13
C ARG A 244 7.32 -3.57 20.71
N GLY A 245 6.36 -2.67 20.91
CA GLY A 245 6.62 -1.34 21.46
C GLY A 245 7.21 -0.33 20.47
N GLY A 246 7.72 -0.78 19.32
CA GLY A 246 8.29 0.08 18.28
C GLY A 246 9.81 0.16 18.34
N CYS A 247 10.35 1.23 17.75
CA CYS A 247 11.77 1.54 17.75
C CYS A 247 12.03 2.95 18.25
N ASP A 248 12.99 3.08 19.16
CA ASP A 248 13.53 4.37 19.56
C ASP A 248 14.48 4.92 18.50
N CYS A 249 14.78 6.21 18.56
CA CYS A 249 15.65 6.87 17.59
C CYS A 249 17.04 6.21 17.44
N SER A 250 17.57 5.64 18.52
CA SER A 250 18.88 4.94 18.53
C SER A 250 18.88 3.64 17.74
N GLN A 251 17.71 3.07 17.49
CA GLN A 251 17.53 1.83 16.71
C GLN A 251 17.29 2.13 15.23
N ILE A 252 17.20 3.40 14.82
CA ILE A 252 17.05 3.81 13.42
C ILE A 252 18.44 4.07 12.84
N SER A 253 18.92 3.17 11.99
CA SER A 253 20.29 3.23 11.47
C SER A 253 20.40 4.01 10.15
N VAL A 254 19.32 4.01 9.35
CA VAL A 254 19.26 4.66 8.04
C VAL A 254 17.82 5.00 7.65
N VAL A 255 17.67 6.03 6.82
CA VAL A 255 16.42 6.39 6.15
C VAL A 255 16.66 6.39 4.64
N PHE A 256 15.91 5.57 3.90
CA PHE A 256 15.93 5.58 2.44
C PHE A 256 14.81 6.46 1.89
N VAL A 257 15.15 7.35 0.96
CA VAL A 257 14.22 8.30 0.33
C VAL A 257 14.49 8.40 -1.17
N PRO A 258 13.61 8.98 -2.00
CA PRO A 258 13.93 9.27 -3.39
C PRO A 258 15.20 10.12 -3.50
N ASP A 259 15.96 9.91 -4.57
CA ASP A 259 17.27 10.53 -4.80
C ASP A 259 17.22 12.06 -4.67
N GLU A 260 16.15 12.67 -5.17
CA GLU A 260 15.89 14.10 -5.13
C GLU A 260 15.60 14.65 -3.72
N GLU A 261 15.16 13.79 -2.79
CA GLU A 261 14.82 14.16 -1.40
C GLU A 261 15.94 13.88 -0.40
N VAL A 262 17.04 13.25 -0.81
CA VAL A 262 18.17 12.98 0.08
C VAL A 262 18.70 14.27 0.73
N PRO A 263 18.93 15.38 -0.01
CA PRO A 263 19.44 16.61 0.60
C PRO A 263 18.45 17.25 1.58
N SER A 264 17.16 17.29 1.24
CA SER A 264 16.11 17.93 2.05
C SER A 264 15.91 17.18 3.37
N VAL A 265 15.80 15.86 3.31
CA VAL A 265 15.60 15.01 4.51
C VAL A 265 16.84 15.01 5.39
N LYS A 266 18.03 14.95 4.82
CA LYS A 266 19.29 15.03 5.58
C LYS A 266 19.44 16.36 6.33
N ALA A 267 19.15 17.47 5.66
CA ALA A 267 19.16 18.79 6.29
C ALA A 267 18.14 18.87 7.42
N TYR A 268 16.91 18.43 7.18
CA TYR A 268 15.83 18.45 8.16
C TYR A 268 16.14 17.63 9.43
N LEU A 269 16.65 16.40 9.28
CA LEU A 269 17.01 15.57 10.43
C LEU A 269 18.15 16.22 11.24
N GLY A 270 19.14 16.80 10.55
CA GLY A 270 20.22 17.56 11.18
C GLY A 270 19.74 18.78 11.96
N GLU A 271 18.84 19.58 11.39
CA GLU A 271 18.21 20.73 12.06
C GLU A 271 17.38 20.30 13.28
N CYS A 272 16.75 19.12 13.20
CA CYS A 272 16.04 18.53 14.32
C CYS A 272 16.97 17.93 15.40
N GLY A 273 18.28 17.86 15.14
CA GLY A 273 19.28 17.33 16.07
C GLY A 273 19.49 15.82 16.00
N PHE A 274 19.07 15.16 14.91
CA PHE A 274 19.24 13.73 14.69
C PHE A 274 20.34 13.44 13.67
N GLN A 275 21.23 12.52 14.01
CA GLN A 275 22.34 12.07 13.15
C GLN A 275 22.05 10.67 12.60
N ILE A 276 21.04 10.58 11.73
CA ILE A 276 20.65 9.32 11.07
C ILE A 276 21.16 9.37 9.62
N SER A 277 21.69 8.25 9.11
CA SER A 277 22.11 8.21 7.70
C SER A 277 20.90 8.34 6.78
N VAL A 278 21.05 9.10 5.69
CA VAL A 278 20.00 9.28 4.69
C VAL A 278 20.56 8.85 3.34
N GLU A 279 19.97 7.81 2.78
CA GLU A 279 20.44 7.17 1.55
C GLU A 279 19.36 7.21 0.46
N SER A 280 19.77 7.11 -0.80
CA SER A 280 18.84 7.09 -1.91
C SER A 280 18.17 5.72 -2.05
N LEU A 281 16.91 5.67 -2.45
CA LEU A 281 16.24 4.42 -2.80
C LEU A 281 16.87 3.77 -4.04
N SER A 282 17.47 4.55 -4.94
CA SER A 282 18.21 4.00 -6.07
C SER A 282 19.44 3.20 -5.67
N SER A 283 20.04 3.45 -4.49
CA SER A 283 21.21 2.71 -3.98
C SER A 283 20.90 1.24 -3.70
N VAL A 284 19.62 0.92 -3.48
CA VAL A 284 19.12 -0.42 -3.15
C VAL A 284 18.19 -1.00 -4.22
N LYS A 285 17.77 -0.19 -5.21
CA LYS A 285 16.94 -0.68 -6.33
C LYS A 285 17.75 -1.56 -7.26
N THR A 286 17.16 -2.68 -7.63
CA THR A 286 17.84 -3.66 -8.48
C THR A 286 17.03 -3.91 -9.73
N GLY A 287 17.27 -3.05 -10.74
CA GLY A 287 16.85 -3.25 -12.14
C GLY A 287 15.35 -3.31 -12.37
#